data_AF-H1Y468-F1
#
_entry.id   AF-H1Y468-F1
#
_cell.length_a   1.000
_cell.length_b   1.000
_cell.length_c   1.000
_cell.angle_alpha   90.00
_cell.angle_beta   90.00
_cell.angle_gamma   90.00
#
_symmetry.space_group_name_H-M   'P 1'
#
loop_
_entity.id
_entity.type
_entity.pdbx_description
1 polymer ?
#
loop_
_entity_poly.entity_id
_entity_poly.type
_entity_poly.pdbx_seq_one_letter_code
_entity_poly.pdbx_strand_id
1 'polypeptide(L)' 'MLPDKRSITPEKAVEILKKHGTEITVDQAKLMLDFLYKFAKLALDQVFKR' A
#
# COMPACT_ATOMS: atom_id res chain seq x y z
N MET A 1 -10.62 9.59 -13.93
CA MET A 1 -10.45 8.87 -12.65
C MET A 1 -9.46 9.66 -11.82
N LEU A 2 -9.89 10.24 -10.69
CA LEU A 2 -8.98 10.92 -9.79
C LEU A 2 -8.00 9.87 -9.25
N PRO A 3 -6.68 10.13 -9.22
CA PRO A 3 -5.76 9.20 -8.58
C PRO A 3 -6.15 9.14 -7.11
N ASP A 4 -6.59 7.97 -6.63
CA ASP A 4 -6.73 7.71 -5.21
C ASP A 4 -5.42 8.17 -4.56
N LYS A 5 -5.47 9.22 -3.73
CA LYS A 5 -4.28 9.79 -3.09
C LYS A 5 -3.66 8.69 -2.23
N ARG A 6 -2.68 7.98 -2.79
CA ARG A 6 -1.90 6.98 -2.05
C ARG A 6 -1.18 7.72 -0.94
N SER A 7 -1.56 7.43 0.30
CA SER A 7 -0.96 8.03 1.49
C SER A 7 0.53 7.68 1.64
N ILE A 8 0.98 6.57 1.04
CA ILE A 8 2.36 6.06 1.13
C ILE A 8 2.84 5.68 -0.29
N THR A 9 4.04 6.15 -0.65
CA THR A 9 4.70 5.78 -1.91
C THR A 9 5.57 4.53 -1.75
N PRO A 10 5.93 3.83 -2.84
CA PRO A 10 6.84 2.68 -2.78
C PRO A 10 8.17 3.00 -2.10
N GLU A 11 8.77 4.15 -2.38
CA GLU A 11 10.04 4.59 -1.78
C GLU A 11 9.89 4.79 -0.27
N LYS A 12 8.75 5.35 0.15
CA LYS A 12 8.46 5.53 1.57
C LYS A 12 8.25 4.19 2.28
N ALA A 13 7.60 3.23 1.62
CA ALA A 13 7.43 1.88 2.16
C ALA A 13 8.77 1.16 2.32
N VAL A 14 9.70 1.29 1.36
CA VAL A 14 11.08 0.77 1.48
C VAL A 14 11.78 1.39 2.69
N GLU A 15 11.70 2.71 2.86
CA GLU A 15 12.33 3.41 4.01
C GLU A 15 11.77 2.91 5.35
N ILE A 16 10.45 2.75 5.46
CA ILE A 16 9.79 2.27 6.68
C ILE A 16 10.23 0.85 6.98
N LEU A 17 10.12 -0.07 6.02
CA LEU A 17 10.43 -1.48 6.23
C LEU A 17 11.90 -1.70 6.57
N LYS A 18 12.80 -0.91 5.96
CA LYS A 18 14.23 -0.94 6.32
C LYS A 18 14.47 -0.58 7.79
N LYS A 19 13.74 0.39 8.34
CA LYS A 19 13.82 0.74 9.79
C LYS A 19 13.37 -0.40 10.69
N HIS A 20 12.55 -1.31 10.19
CA HIS A 20 12.09 -2.50 10.89
C HIS A 20 12.90 -3.76 10.54
N GLY A 21 14.06 -3.62 9.87
CA GLY A 21 14.94 -4.73 9.55
C GLY A 21 14.50 -5.57 8.34
N THR A 22 13.53 -5.09 7.55
CA THR A 22 13.09 -5.75 6.32
C THR A 22 13.54 -4.94 5.11
N GLU A 23 14.45 -5.48 4.31
CA GLU A 23 14.87 -4.85 3.06
C GLU A 23 14.06 -5.41 1.89
N ILE A 24 13.42 -4.50 1.15
CA ILE A 24 12.68 -4.82 -0.08
C ILE A 24 13.05 -3.83 -1.19
N THR A 25 12.90 -4.24 -2.44
CA THR A 25 13.08 -3.34 -3.59
C THR A 25 11.86 -2.44 -3.79
N VAL A 26 12.02 -1.36 -4.56
CA VAL A 26 10.93 -0.47 -4.94
C VAL A 26 9.82 -1.22 -5.68
N ASP A 27 10.17 -2.19 -6.53
CA ASP A 27 9.19 -3.00 -7.26
C ASP A 27 8.39 -3.92 -6.33
N GLN A 28 9.05 -4.54 -5.35
CA GLN A 28 8.37 -5.31 -4.31
C GLN A 28 7.45 -4.43 -3.48
N ALA A 29 7.90 -3.22 -3.12
CA ALA A 29 7.09 -2.26 -2.39
C ALA A 29 5.87 -1.81 -3.19
N LYS A 30 6.02 -1.60 -4.50
CA LYS A 30 4.92 -1.27 -5.41
C LYS A 30 3.88 -2.38 -5.46
N LEU A 31 4.31 -3.64 -5.64
CA LEU A 31 3.41 -4.80 -5.67
C LEU A 31 2.65 -4.96 -4.35
N MET A 32 3.36 -4.83 -3.23
CA MET A 32 2.79 -4.91 -1.89
C MET A 32 1.74 -3.80 -1.66
N LEU A 33 2.07 -2.55 -1.97
CA LEU A 33 1.15 -1.43 -1.80
C LEU A 33 -0.09 -1.57 -2.70
N ASP A 34 0.09 -2.00 -3.95
CA ASP A 34 -1.02 -2.25 -4.87
C ASP A 34 -2.00 -3.30 -4.32
N PHE A 35 -1.48 -4.36 -3.69
CA PHE A 35 -2.31 -5.34 -2.99
C PHE A 35 -3.03 -4.74 -1.78
N LEU A 36 -2.30 -4.05 -0.90
CA LEU A 36 -2.85 -3.46 0.33
C LEU A 36 -3.95 -2.44 0.05
N TYR A 37 -3.79 -1.59 -0.97
CA TYR A 37 -4.82 -0.61 -1.34
C TYR A 37 -6.09 -1.27 -1.88
N LYS A 38 -5.95 -2.31 -2.71
CA LYS A 38 -7.10 -3.10 -3.19
C LYS A 38 -7.80 -3.80 -2.04
N PHE A 39 -7.04 -4.40 -1.14
CA PHE A 39 -7.57 -5.09 0.03
C PHE A 39 -8.30 -4.12 0.96
N ALA A 40 -7.70 -2.96 1.27
CA ALA A 40 -8.33 -1.93 2.10
C ALA A 40 -9.66 -1.46 1.50
N LYS A 41 -9.72 -1.23 0.18
CA LYS A 41 -10.97 -0.89 -0.51
C LYS A 41 -12.04 -1.97 -0.32
N LEU A 42 -11.71 -3.23 -0.57
CA LEU A 42 -12.64 -4.35 -0.37
C LEU A 42 -13.12 -4.47 1.08
N ALA A 43 -12.23 -4.30 2.05
CA ALA A 43 -12.56 -4.35 3.46
C ALA A 43 -13.53 -3.21 3.84
N LEU A 44 -13.28 -1.99 3.34
CA LEU A 44 -14.18 -0.85 3.55
C LEU A 44 -15.55 -1.07 2.90
N ASP A 45 -15.58 -1.62 1.68
CA ASP A 45 -16.84 -1.94 1.00
C ASP A 45 -17.69 -2.94 1.81
N GLN A 46 -17.03 -3.95 2.41
CA GLN A 46 -17.71 -4.91 3.30
C GLN A 46 -18.24 -4.26 4.59
N VAL A 47 -17.45 -3.39 5.22
CA VAL A 47 -17.82 -2.73 6.48
C VAL A 47 -18.94 -1.71 6.27
N PHE A 48 -18.87 -0.94 5.19
CA PHE A 48 -19.80 0.15 4.93
C PHE A 48 -21.00 -0.24 4.05
N LYS A 49 -21.12 -1.52 3.62
CA LYS A 49 -22.21 -2.08 2.78
C LYS A 49 -22.76 -1.05 1.80
N ARG A 50 -21.90 -0.54 0.92
CA ARG A 50 -22.32 0.36 -0.16
C ARG A 50 -22.60 -0.42 -1.43
#